data_AF-A0A7J6SE80-F1
#
_entry.id   AF-A0A7J6SE80-F1
#
_cell.length_a   1.000
_cell.length_b   1.000
_cell.length_c   1.000
_cell.angle_alpha   90.00
_cell.angle_beta   90.00
_cell.angle_gamma   90.00
#
_symmetry.space_group_name_H-M   'P 1'
#
loop_
_entity.id
_entity.type
_entity.pdbx_description
1 polymer ?
#
loop_
_entity_poly.entity_id
_entity_poly.type
_entity_poly.pdbx_seq_one_letter_code
_entity_poly.pdbx_strand_id
1 'polypeptide(L)'
;MTLPHWKDGEECPKPFAELREDMNKQDLAELRSKGASEKFTSTIGFDNFTKYMERRIEVMFAQAIGPVLKKLKDLKQQNLEKEESMKDEIENTNPAQIVSTVRDVGMSFAHSLN
;
A
#
# COMPACT_ATOMS: atom_id res chain seq x y z
N MET A 1 -1.88 30.37 8.62
CA MET A 1 -2.96 29.49 8.14
C MET A 1 -4.00 29.35 9.22
N THR A 2 -4.85 30.34 9.29
CA THR A 2 -6.04 30.33 10.14
C THR A 2 -7.19 30.66 9.22
N LEU A 3 -8.03 29.68 8.94
CA LEU A 3 -9.32 29.96 8.33
C LEU A 3 -10.13 30.80 9.31
N PRO A 4 -11.01 31.70 8.83
CA PRO A 4 -11.87 32.45 9.74
C PRO A 4 -12.76 31.46 10.48
N HIS A 5 -12.95 31.69 11.77
CA HIS A 5 -13.93 30.93 12.54
C HIS A 5 -15.33 31.36 12.12
N TRP A 6 -16.16 30.42 11.70
CA TRP A 6 -17.61 30.58 11.58
C TRP A 6 -18.32 29.79 12.69
N LYS A 7 -19.57 30.13 12.99
CA LYS A 7 -20.28 29.54 14.13
C LYS A 7 -20.66 28.09 13.85
N ASP A 8 -20.72 27.29 14.91
CA ASP A 8 -21.22 25.92 14.84
C ASP A 8 -22.68 25.91 14.36
N GLY A 9 -22.94 25.12 13.32
CA GLY A 9 -24.26 25.01 12.69
C GLY A 9 -24.52 25.98 11.54
N GLU A 10 -23.61 26.92 11.25
CA GLU A 10 -23.68 27.77 10.05
C GLU A 10 -22.92 27.12 8.88
N GLU A 11 -23.46 27.27 7.67
CA GLU A 11 -22.77 26.87 6.45
C GLU A 11 -21.52 27.73 6.23
N CYS A 12 -20.50 27.14 5.59
CA CYS A 12 -19.26 27.85 5.30
C CYS A 12 -19.58 29.11 4.49
N PRO A 13 -19.14 30.31 4.93
CA PRO A 13 -19.59 31.59 4.37
C PRO A 13 -19.20 31.79 2.90
N LYS A 14 -18.24 31.01 2.40
CA LYS A 14 -17.83 30.95 0.99
C LYS A 14 -17.37 29.53 0.65
N PRO A 15 -17.23 29.18 -0.65
CA PRO A 15 -16.50 27.99 -1.04
C PRO A 15 -15.14 27.93 -0.34
N PHE A 16 -14.84 26.79 0.28
CA PHE A 16 -13.65 26.61 1.11
C PHE A 16 -12.35 26.98 0.39
N ALA A 17 -12.25 26.66 -0.91
CA ALA A 17 -11.08 26.97 -1.71
C ALA A 17 -10.82 28.47 -1.83
N GLU A 18 -11.88 29.26 -2.06
CA GLU A 18 -11.80 30.72 -2.14
C GLU A 18 -11.45 31.33 -0.78
N LEU A 19 -12.11 30.85 0.28
CA LEU A 19 -11.86 31.29 1.66
C LEU A 19 -10.39 31.07 2.05
N ARG A 20 -9.82 29.93 1.66
CA ARG A 20 -8.42 29.59 1.90
C ARG A 20 -7.47 30.50 1.12
N GLU A 21 -7.76 30.81 -0.14
CA GLU A 21 -6.94 31.72 -0.94
C GLU A 21 -6.96 33.14 -0.37
N ASP A 22 -8.13 33.63 0.03
CA ASP A 22 -8.31 34.94 0.65
C ASP A 22 -7.47 35.04 1.93
N MET A 23 -7.54 34.03 2.80
CA MET A 23 -6.75 34.00 4.04
C MET A 23 -5.26 33.85 3.80
N ASN A 24 -4.85 33.04 2.81
CA ASN A 24 -3.44 32.92 2.47
C ASN A 24 -2.86 34.26 1.98
N LYS A 25 -3.60 35.02 1.17
CA LYS A 25 -3.20 36.37 0.72
C LYS A 25 -3.10 37.33 1.89
N GLN A 26 -4.08 37.30 2.80
CA GLN A 26 -4.09 38.15 3.99
C GLN A 26 -2.93 37.84 4.95
N ASP A 27 -2.68 36.56 5.25
CA ASP A 27 -1.57 36.11 6.09
C ASP A 27 -0.22 36.58 5.52
N LEU A 28 0.00 36.43 4.20
CA LEU A 28 1.23 36.85 3.54
C LEU A 28 1.40 38.37 3.53
N ALA A 29 0.30 39.12 3.33
CA ALA A 29 0.32 40.59 3.38
C ALA A 29 0.63 41.09 4.80
N GLU A 30 0.05 40.47 5.82
CA GLU A 30 0.33 40.80 7.23
C GLU A 30 1.79 40.52 7.58
N LEU A 31 2.33 39.35 7.19
CA LEU A 31 3.73 39.02 7.41
C LEU A 31 4.69 40.02 6.74
N ARG A 32 4.40 40.42 5.49
CA ARG A 32 5.16 41.48 4.80
C ARG A 32 5.10 42.81 5.53
N SER A 33 3.91 43.20 6.01
CA SER A 33 3.72 44.44 6.78
C SER A 33 4.51 44.47 8.09
N LYS A 34 4.77 43.29 8.68
CA LYS A 34 5.58 43.13 9.89
C LYS A 34 7.08 43.01 9.62
N GLY A 35 7.52 43.21 8.38
CA GLY A 35 8.93 43.23 8.00
C GLY A 35 9.52 41.85 7.68
N ALA A 36 8.70 40.83 7.42
CA ALA A 36 9.20 39.55 6.94
C ALA A 36 9.92 39.74 5.59
N SER A 37 11.15 39.24 5.48
CA SER A 37 11.90 39.32 4.23
C SER A 37 11.23 38.50 3.14
N GLU A 38 11.40 38.93 1.89
CA GLU A 38 10.81 38.26 0.73
C GLU A 38 11.26 36.80 0.62
N LYS A 39 12.50 36.50 1.03
CA LYS A 39 13.03 35.13 1.11
C LYS A 39 12.19 34.25 2.06
N PHE A 40 11.76 34.78 3.21
CA PHE A 40 10.89 34.06 4.14
C PHE A 40 9.44 34.01 3.64
N THR A 41 8.91 35.10 3.07
CA THR A 41 7.53 35.06 2.56
C THR A 41 7.40 34.13 1.36
N SER A 42 8.46 33.93 0.57
CA SER A 42 8.46 33.03 -0.58
C SER A 42 8.45 31.54 -0.21
N THR A 43 8.79 31.18 1.03
CA THR A 43 8.82 29.79 1.52
C THR A 43 7.62 29.43 2.40
N ILE A 44 6.85 30.42 2.83
CA ILE A 44 5.69 30.26 3.72
C ILE A 44 4.41 30.42 2.89
N GLY A 45 3.34 29.72 3.24
CA GLY A 45 2.03 29.83 2.56
C GLY A 45 1.49 28.50 2.04
N PHE A 46 0.20 28.52 1.68
CA PHE A 46 -0.53 27.31 1.31
C PHE A 46 0.02 26.64 0.04
N ASP A 47 0.48 27.42 -0.94
CA ASP A 47 1.01 26.87 -2.19
C ASP A 47 2.31 26.07 -1.96
N ASN A 48 3.18 26.57 -1.08
CA ASN A 48 4.40 25.87 -0.69
C ASN A 48 4.09 24.61 0.12
N PHE A 49 3.11 24.70 1.02
CA PHE A 49 2.60 23.54 1.74
C PHE A 49 2.06 22.47 0.77
N THR A 50 1.27 22.88 -0.23
CA THR A 50 0.70 21.98 -1.23
C THR A 50 1.78 21.29 -2.03
N LYS A 51 2.74 22.04 -2.59
CA LYS A 51 3.89 21.48 -3.32
C LYS A 51 4.72 20.51 -2.47
N TYR A 52 4.91 20.82 -1.19
CA TYR A 52 5.58 19.92 -0.26
C TYR A 52 4.79 18.63 -0.06
N MET A 53 3.47 18.73 0.16
CA MET A 53 2.59 17.58 0.33
C MET A 53 2.55 16.69 -0.91
N GLU A 54 2.44 17.28 -2.11
CA GLU A 54 2.50 16.55 -3.38
C GLU A 54 3.78 15.72 -3.49
N ARG A 55 4.94 16.35 -3.27
CA ARG A 55 6.23 15.64 -3.30
C ARG A 55 6.31 14.57 -2.22
N ARG A 56 5.78 14.83 -1.02
CA ARG A 56 5.80 13.86 0.07
C ARG A 56 4.92 12.64 -0.25
N ILE A 57 3.74 12.87 -0.83
CA ILE A 57 2.82 11.82 -1.29
C ILE A 57 3.50 10.98 -2.38
N GLU A 58 4.14 11.61 -3.35
CA GLU A 58 4.87 10.91 -4.42
C GLU A 58 5.98 10.01 -3.85
N VAL A 59 6.79 10.53 -2.91
CA VAL A 59 7.83 9.75 -2.24
C VAL A 59 7.22 8.57 -1.47
N MET A 60 6.12 8.79 -0.72
CA MET A 60 5.46 7.71 0.00
C MET A 60 4.92 6.63 -0.94
N PHE A 61 4.36 7.03 -2.08
CA PHE A 61 3.86 6.11 -3.09
C PHE A 61 5.01 5.28 -3.69
N ALA A 62 6.10 5.93 -4.11
CA ALA A 62 7.29 5.25 -4.62
C ALA A 62 7.87 4.26 -3.60
N GLN A 63 7.92 4.64 -2.32
CA GLN A 63 8.38 3.79 -1.23
C GLN A 63 7.46 2.59 -0.98
N ALA A 64 6.16 2.72 -1.23
CA ALA A 64 5.18 1.64 -1.03
C ALA A 64 5.19 0.59 -2.15
N ILE A 65 5.59 0.95 -3.38
CA ILE A 65 5.61 0.03 -4.52
C ILE A 65 6.54 -1.17 -4.27
N GLY A 66 7.76 -0.91 -3.78
CA GLY A 66 8.75 -1.96 -3.55
C GLY A 66 8.25 -3.09 -2.63
N PRO A 67 7.75 -2.78 -1.42
CA PRO A 67 7.13 -3.76 -0.53
C PRO A 67 5.95 -4.52 -1.14
N VAL A 68 5.08 -3.85 -1.90
CA VAL A 68 3.94 -4.49 -2.57
C VAL A 68 4.41 -5.50 -3.61
N LEU A 69 5.35 -5.11 -4.48
CA LEU A 69 5.92 -6.01 -5.49
C LEU A 69 6.65 -7.19 -4.86
N LYS A 70 7.39 -6.96 -3.77
CA LYS A 70 8.04 -8.03 -3.01
C LYS A 70 6.99 -9.01 -2.47
N LYS A 71 5.93 -8.51 -1.84
CA LYS A 71 4.86 -9.36 -1.30
C LYS A 71 4.15 -10.17 -2.38
N LEU A 72 3.90 -9.58 -3.55
CA LEU A 72 3.33 -10.28 -4.70
C LEU A 72 4.25 -11.41 -5.21
N LYS A 73 5.56 -11.16 -5.25
CA LYS A 73 6.56 -12.18 -5.61
C LYS A 73 6.58 -13.33 -4.60
N ASP A 74 6.57 -13.00 -3.31
CA ASP A 74 6.56 -14.00 -2.23
C ASP A 74 5.28 -14.84 -2.29
N LEU A 75 4.11 -14.22 -2.49
CA LEU A 75 2.83 -14.93 -2.63
C LEU A 75 2.80 -15.85 -3.86
N LYS A 76 3.37 -15.41 -4.98
CA LYS A 76 3.49 -16.26 -6.18
C LYS A 76 4.34 -17.49 -5.88
N GLN A 77 5.47 -17.33 -5.20
CA GLN A 77 6.35 -18.45 -4.85
C GLN A 77 5.64 -19.44 -3.90
N GLN A 78 4.98 -18.92 -2.86
CA GLN A 78 4.20 -19.74 -1.93
C GLN A 78 3.09 -20.54 -2.63
N ASN A 79 2.40 -19.93 -3.61
CA ASN A 79 1.38 -20.64 -4.37
C ASN A 79 1.96 -21.74 -5.24
N LEU A 80 3.12 -21.53 -5.86
CA LEU A 80 3.80 -22.56 -6.66
C LEU A 80 4.24 -23.75 -5.79
N GLU A 81 4.86 -23.48 -4.64
CA GLU A 81 5.26 -24.52 -3.69
C GLU A 81 4.05 -25.31 -3.18
N LYS A 82 2.94 -24.62 -2.92
CA LYS A 82 1.70 -25.27 -2.50
C LYS A 82 1.09 -26.11 -3.61
N GLU A 83 1.15 -25.66 -4.86
CA GLU A 83 0.68 -26.41 -6.02
C GLU A 83 1.50 -27.70 -6.22
N GLU A 84 2.82 -27.61 -6.12
CA GLU A 84 3.73 -28.76 -6.21
C GLU A 84 3.44 -29.78 -5.10
N SER A 85 3.36 -29.32 -3.85
CA SER A 85 2.99 -30.18 -2.72
C SER A 85 1.64 -30.87 -2.89
N MET A 86 0.64 -30.19 -3.46
CA MET A 86 -0.67 -30.80 -3.73
C MET A 86 -0.60 -31.83 -4.86
N LYS A 87 0.25 -31.63 -5.88
CA LYS A 87 0.48 -32.63 -6.93
C LYS A 87 1.13 -33.90 -6.36
N ASP A 88 2.14 -33.72 -5.51
CA ASP A 88 2.79 -34.85 -4.82
C ASP A 88 1.79 -35.61 -3.93
N GLU A 89 0.92 -34.90 -3.22
CA GLU A 89 -0.12 -35.53 -2.38
C GLU A 89 -1.12 -36.31 -3.24
N ILE A 90 -1.53 -35.78 -4.39
CA ILE A 90 -2.42 -36.47 -5.33
C ILE A 90 -1.77 -37.75 -5.87
N GLU A 91 -0.50 -37.71 -6.25
CA GLU A 91 0.22 -38.88 -6.72
C GLU A 91 0.32 -39.95 -5.61
N ASN A 92 0.78 -39.55 -4.42
CA ASN A 92 0.99 -40.49 -3.32
C ASN A 92 -0.32 -41.04 -2.71
N THR A 93 -1.45 -40.35 -2.90
CA THR A 93 -2.76 -40.76 -2.38
C THR A 93 -3.64 -41.39 -3.46
N ASN A 94 -3.13 -41.61 -4.68
CA ASN A 94 -3.90 -42.22 -5.75
C ASN A 94 -4.25 -43.69 -5.40
N PRO A 95 -5.55 -44.03 -5.20
CA PRO A 95 -5.94 -45.36 -4.77
C PRO A 95 -5.53 -46.46 -5.75
N ALA A 96 -5.47 -46.16 -7.06
CA ALA A 96 -5.04 -47.12 -8.06
C ALA A 96 -3.55 -47.48 -7.90
N GLN A 97 -2.70 -46.48 -7.59
CA GLN A 97 -1.28 -46.70 -7.32
C GLN A 97 -1.08 -47.43 -6.00
N ILE A 98 -1.80 -47.04 -4.94
CA ILE A 98 -1.72 -47.73 -3.62
C ILE A 98 -2.10 -49.21 -3.75
N VAL A 99 -3.22 -49.52 -4.42
CA VAL A 99 -3.68 -50.91 -4.61
C VAL A 99 -2.69 -51.72 -5.45
N SER A 100 -2.09 -51.12 -6.50
CA SER A 100 -1.05 -51.77 -7.29
C SER A 100 0.18 -52.09 -6.44
N THR A 101 0.72 -51.09 -5.73
CA THR A 101 1.90 -51.24 -4.88
C THR A 101 1.69 -52.30 -3.80
N VAL A 102 0.52 -52.32 -3.13
CA VAL A 102 0.19 -53.34 -2.13
C VAL A 102 0.14 -54.74 -2.74
N ARG A 103 -0.42 -54.87 -3.95
CA ARG A 103 -0.48 -56.15 -4.66
C ARG A 103 0.92 -56.64 -5.05
N ASP A 104 1.77 -55.76 -5.56
CA ASP A 104 3.13 -56.08 -6.02
C ASP A 104 4.05 -56.49 -4.86
N VAL A 105 3.94 -55.81 -3.72
CA VAL A 105 4.64 -56.18 -2.49
C VAL A 105 4.14 -57.52 -1.95
N GLY A 106 2.81 -57.73 -1.95
CA GLY A 106 2.21 -59.00 -1.54
C GLY A 106 2.67 -60.19 -2.39
N MET A 107 2.75 -60.02 -3.71
CA MET A 107 3.28 -61.04 -4.62
C MET A 107 4.78 -61.30 -4.38
N SER A 108 5.58 -60.25 -4.19
CA SER A 108 7.02 -60.41 -3.90
C SER A 108 7.27 -61.13 -2.59
N PHE A 109 6.50 -60.82 -1.54
CA PHE A 109 6.58 -61.51 -0.25
C PHE A 109 6.18 -63.00 -0.36
N ALA A 110 5.07 -63.30 -1.04
CA ALA A 110 4.62 -64.67 -1.28
C ALA A 110 5.63 -65.48 -2.12
N HIS A 111 6.32 -64.85 -3.06
CA HIS A 111 7.39 -65.49 -3.83
C HIS A 111 8.67 -65.71 -3.03
N SER A 112 8.94 -64.89 -2.01
CA SER A 112 10.14 -65.01 -1.17
C SER A 112 9.98 -66.03 -0.03
N LEU A 113 8.76 -66.50 0.22
CA LEU A 113 8.42 -67.50 1.24
C LEU A 113 8.20 -68.92 0.69
N ASN A 114 8.29 -69.10 -0.64
CA ASN A 114 8.32 -70.40 -1.32
C ASN A 114 9.72 -70.70 -1.83
#